data_AF-A0A969Y711-F1
#
_entry.id   AF-A0A969Y711-F1
#
_cell.length_a   1.000
_cell.length_b   1.000
_cell.length_c   1.000
_cell.angle_alpha   90.00
_cell.angle_beta   90.00
_cell.angle_gamma   90.00
#
_symmetry.space_group_name_H-M   'P 1'
#
loop_
_entity.id
_entity.type
_entity.pdbx_description
1 polymer ?
#
loop_
_entity_poly.entity_id
_entity_poly.type
_entity_poly.pdbx_seq_one_letter_code
_entity_poly.pdbx_strand_id
1 'polypeptide(L)'
;MSQEVIYRQLSQATYILTFALLALAATLCGCGLVGPLVGAAIPYAGVKLYFACIPAGTLVDTPAGQRHIDKLEAGDVVVGFSGKPVLILQKHSYMENPANVFLRVSFSDGAVVDLCGMHRLAGIRARDIRMGQTISGRTVIGLESRQGVTRSYDLLTEDAGYRIQGVPVNSMIEEMNALAASRKFHPRSPRTP
;
A
#
# COMPACT_ATOMS: atom_id res chain seq x y z
N MET A 1 47.00 -9.49 57.68
CA MET A 1 45.96 -9.80 56.69
C MET A 1 46.58 -10.76 55.69
N SER A 2 46.19 -12.04 55.71
CA SER A 2 46.87 -13.10 54.95
C SER A 2 46.60 -12.96 53.45
N GLN A 3 47.57 -13.34 52.62
CA GLN A 3 47.44 -13.31 51.15
C GLN A 3 46.21 -14.09 50.63
N GLU A 4 45.70 -15.05 51.40
CA GLU A 4 44.46 -15.76 51.09
C GLU A 4 43.20 -14.86 51.04
N VAL A 5 43.13 -13.82 51.86
CA VAL A 5 41.97 -12.92 51.90
C VAL A 5 41.89 -12.08 50.62
N ILE A 6 43.05 -11.64 50.12
CA ILE A 6 43.16 -10.85 48.88
C ILE A 6 42.81 -11.73 47.68
N TYR A 7 43.27 -12.99 47.66
CA TYR A 7 42.95 -13.93 46.58
C TYR A 7 41.46 -14.29 46.52
N ARG A 8 40.79 -14.43 47.67
CA ARG A 8 39.34 -14.66 47.72
C ARG A 8 38.53 -13.45 47.25
N GLN A 9 38.96 -12.23 47.57
CA GLN A 9 38.27 -11.03 47.09
C GLN A 9 38.46 -10.78 45.58
N LEU A 10 39.65 -11.04 45.05
CA LEU A 10 39.91 -10.96 43.61
C LEU A 10 39.16 -12.04 42.83
N SER A 11 39.04 -13.26 43.36
CA SER A 11 38.27 -14.32 42.71
C SER A 11 36.78 -14.00 42.71
N GLN A 12 36.22 -13.53 43.84
CA GLN A 12 34.81 -13.12 43.92
C GLN A 12 34.49 -11.96 42.97
N ALA A 13 35.35 -10.94 42.86
CA ALA A 13 35.16 -9.85 41.91
C ALA A 13 35.19 -10.33 40.43
N THR A 14 36.05 -11.29 40.13
CA THR A 14 36.15 -11.89 38.79
C THR A 14 34.90 -12.69 38.43
N TYR A 15 34.36 -13.48 39.37
CA TYR A 15 33.11 -14.22 39.18
C TYR A 15 31.90 -13.31 38.99
N ILE A 16 31.79 -12.22 39.76
CA ILE A 16 30.68 -11.26 39.62
C ILE A 16 30.73 -10.57 38.26
N LEU A 17 31.92 -10.18 37.79
CA LEU A 17 32.09 -9.52 36.50
C LEU A 17 31.77 -10.48 35.33
N THR A 18 32.15 -11.75 35.43
CA THR A 18 31.84 -12.75 34.39
C THR A 18 30.36 -13.08 34.32
N PHE A 19 29.67 -13.19 35.47
CA PHE A 19 28.22 -13.39 35.49
C PHE A 19 27.47 -12.17 34.93
N ALA A 20 27.91 -10.94 35.22
CA ALA A 20 27.30 -9.73 34.67
C ALA A 20 27.44 -9.64 33.14
N LEU A 21 28.61 -10.02 32.59
CA LEU A 21 28.86 -10.04 31.14
C LEU A 21 28.04 -11.13 30.42
N LEU A 22 27.85 -12.31 31.03
CA LEU A 22 26.99 -13.36 30.48
C LEU A 22 25.50 -12.97 30.48
N ALA A 23 25.02 -12.28 31.53
CA ALA A 23 23.65 -11.76 31.58
C ALA A 23 23.40 -10.68 30.51
N LEU A 24 24.39 -9.79 30.26
CA LEU A 24 24.31 -8.78 29.21
C LEU A 24 24.39 -9.38 27.79
N ALA A 25 25.17 -10.45 27.60
CA ALA A 25 25.20 -11.18 26.34
C ALA A 25 23.88 -11.93 26.07
N ALA A 26 23.21 -12.44 27.12
CA ALA A 26 21.89 -13.07 26.99
C ALA A 26 20.78 -12.06 26.65
N THR A 27 20.90 -10.79 27.05
CA THR A 27 19.96 -9.73 26.64
C THR A 27 20.26 -9.16 25.25
N LEU A 28 21.50 -9.25 24.77
CA LEU A 28 21.89 -8.83 23.43
C LEU A 28 21.76 -9.94 22.36
N CYS A 29 21.79 -11.21 22.76
CA CYS A 29 21.68 -12.37 21.87
C CYS A 29 20.32 -13.08 22.00
N GLY A 30 19.56 -12.79 23.05
CA GLY A 30 18.17 -13.21 23.18
C GLY A 30 17.29 -12.33 22.31
N CYS A 31 16.52 -12.95 21.43
CA CYS A 31 15.40 -12.35 20.71
C CYS A 31 14.31 -11.82 21.68
N GLY A 32 14.63 -10.79 22.47
CA GLY A 32 13.69 -10.04 23.31
C GLY A 32 12.62 -9.31 22.49
N LEU A 33 12.64 -9.46 21.17
CA LEU A 33 11.56 -9.07 20.28
C LEU A 33 10.30 -9.94 20.39
N VAL A 34 10.27 -11.01 21.20
CA VAL A 34 9.05 -11.82 21.36
C VAL A 34 8.05 -11.19 22.34
N GLY A 35 8.49 -10.29 23.22
CA GLY A 35 7.63 -9.61 24.22
C GLY A 35 6.52 -8.71 23.64
N PRO A 36 6.76 -7.90 22.58
CA PRO A 36 5.71 -7.16 21.91
C PRO A 36 4.99 -7.96 20.80
N LEU A 37 5.47 -9.16 20.45
CA LEU A 37 4.99 -9.91 19.28
C LEU A 37 3.60 -10.54 19.49
N VAL A 38 3.15 -10.71 20.74
CA VAL A 38 1.84 -11.29 21.06
C VAL A 38 0.71 -10.24 21.10
N GLY A 39 1.03 -8.94 21.17
CA GLY A 39 0.04 -7.84 21.17
C GLY A 39 -0.21 -7.21 19.80
N ALA A 40 0.57 -7.58 18.78
CA ALA A 40 0.51 -7.00 17.43
C ALA A 40 -0.24 -7.87 16.42
N ALA A 41 -0.91 -8.94 16.85
CA ALA A 41 -1.87 -9.66 16.03
C ALA A 41 -3.21 -8.91 15.96
N ILE A 42 -3.16 -7.61 15.65
CA ILE A 42 -4.27 -7.01 14.89
C ILE A 42 -4.32 -7.82 13.61
N PRO A 43 -5.49 -8.30 13.14
CA PRO A 43 -5.56 -8.95 11.85
C PRO A 43 -5.08 -7.92 10.81
N TYR A 44 -3.82 -8.01 10.39
CA TYR A 44 -3.31 -7.31 9.21
C TYR A 44 -4.12 -7.68 7.96
N ALA A 45 -4.90 -8.78 8.04
CA ALA A 45 -5.93 -9.15 7.07
C ALA A 45 -7.14 -8.17 7.03
N GLY A 46 -7.44 -7.42 8.10
CA GLY A 46 -8.56 -6.47 8.17
C GLY A 46 -8.24 -5.08 7.61
N VAL A 47 -6.95 -4.77 7.40
CA VAL A 47 -6.48 -3.58 6.68
C VAL A 47 -6.11 -3.96 5.24
N LYS A 48 -6.76 -4.99 4.69
CA LYS A 48 -7.01 -5.08 3.26
C LYS A 48 -8.05 -3.99 2.94
N LEU A 49 -7.69 -2.73 3.20
CA LEU A 49 -8.54 -1.61 2.88
C LEU A 49 -8.80 -1.73 1.38
N TYR A 50 -10.04 -1.45 1.02
CA TYR A 50 -10.61 -1.48 -0.31
C TYR A 50 -9.86 -0.48 -1.20
N PHE A 51 -8.63 -0.81 -1.55
CA PHE A 51 -7.71 0.11 -2.17
C PHE A 51 -8.07 0.24 -3.64
N ALA A 52 -7.78 1.43 -4.13
CA ALA A 52 -7.99 1.87 -5.48
C ALA A 52 -7.23 0.94 -6.45
N CYS A 53 -7.88 0.00 -7.13
CA CYS A 53 -7.22 -0.95 -8.03
C CYS A 53 -7.86 -1.03 -9.43
N ILE A 54 -7.07 -1.48 -10.39
CA ILE A 54 -7.43 -1.72 -11.79
C ILE A 54 -7.33 -3.23 -12.11
N PRO A 55 -8.32 -3.86 -12.76
CA PRO A 55 -8.27 -5.28 -13.13
C PRO A 55 -7.06 -5.66 -13.98
N ALA A 56 -6.55 -6.88 -13.78
CA ALA A 56 -5.56 -7.49 -14.67
C ALA A 56 -6.00 -7.44 -16.13
N GLY A 57 -5.05 -7.34 -17.06
CA GLY A 57 -5.33 -7.24 -18.49
C GLY A 57 -5.80 -5.87 -18.97
N THR A 58 -6.04 -4.89 -18.08
CA THR A 58 -6.37 -3.52 -18.50
C THR A 58 -5.24 -2.90 -19.30
N LEU A 59 -5.58 -2.22 -20.39
CA LEU A 59 -4.65 -1.53 -21.28
C LEU A 59 -4.39 -0.10 -20.80
N VAL A 60 -3.16 0.18 -20.37
CA VAL A 60 -2.68 1.51 -19.96
C VAL A 60 -2.00 2.18 -21.13
N ASP A 61 -2.22 3.48 -21.29
CA ASP A 61 -1.63 4.26 -22.37
C ASP A 61 -0.13 4.45 -22.12
N THR A 62 0.70 4.14 -23.12
CA THR A 62 2.13 4.45 -23.11
C THR A 62 2.49 5.25 -24.38
N PRO A 63 3.65 5.93 -24.42
CA PRO A 63 4.07 6.67 -25.62
C PRO A 63 4.18 5.80 -26.88
N ALA A 64 4.42 4.49 -26.73
CA ALA A 64 4.53 3.54 -27.82
C ALA A 64 3.19 2.84 -28.17
N GLY A 65 2.08 3.23 -27.53
CA GLY A 65 0.79 2.56 -27.62
C GLY A 65 0.38 1.89 -26.31
N GLN A 66 -0.76 1.22 -26.32
CA GLN A 66 -1.30 0.63 -25.09
C GLN A 66 -0.56 -0.65 -24.68
N ARG A 67 -0.33 -0.81 -23.36
CA ARG A 67 0.28 -2.00 -22.76
C ARG A 67 -0.59 -2.52 -21.62
N HIS A 68 -0.62 -3.83 -21.45
CA HIS A 68 -1.30 -4.46 -20.32
C HIS A 68 -0.66 -4.05 -18.98
N ILE A 69 -1.48 -3.65 -18.02
CA ILE A 69 -1.03 -3.21 -16.68
C ILE A 69 -0.24 -4.29 -15.94
N ASP A 70 -0.57 -5.56 -16.13
CA ASP A 70 0.16 -6.68 -15.53
C ASP A 70 1.57 -6.87 -16.11
N LYS A 71 1.88 -6.26 -17.26
CA LYS A 71 3.19 -6.29 -17.93
C LYS A 71 4.01 -5.00 -17.78
N LEU A 72 3.44 -3.99 -17.14
CA LEU A 72 4.17 -2.77 -16.78
C LEU A 72 4.97 -3.00 -15.51
N GLU A 73 6.14 -2.40 -15.37
CA GLU A 73 6.97 -2.48 -14.17
C GLU A 73 7.51 -1.10 -13.76
N ALA A 74 8.04 -0.99 -12.55
CA ALA A 74 8.74 0.24 -12.14
C ALA A 74 9.91 0.53 -13.12
N GLY A 75 10.03 1.78 -13.53
CA GLY A 75 10.96 2.25 -14.56
C GLY A 75 10.38 2.26 -15.98
N ASP A 76 9.25 1.61 -16.26
CA ASP A 76 8.54 1.79 -17.52
C ASP A 76 7.97 3.22 -17.63
N VAL A 77 7.81 3.70 -18.87
CA VAL A 77 7.19 4.99 -19.18
C VAL A 77 5.73 4.80 -19.60
N VAL A 78 4.82 5.55 -18.98
CA VAL A 78 3.39 5.61 -19.32
C VAL A 78 2.97 7.04 -19.63
N VAL A 79 1.78 7.22 -20.20
CA VAL A 79 1.15 8.53 -20.28
C VAL A 79 0.57 8.87 -18.91
N GLY A 80 1.15 9.87 -18.26
CA GLY A 80 0.75 10.35 -16.94
C GLY A 80 -0.62 11.02 -16.94
N PHE A 81 -1.13 11.29 -15.74
CA PHE A 81 -2.42 11.95 -15.51
C PHE A 81 -2.59 13.23 -16.34
N SER A 82 -1.56 14.08 -16.37
CA SER A 82 -1.49 15.32 -17.15
C SER A 82 -1.41 15.13 -18.67
N GLY A 83 -1.23 13.89 -19.14
CA GLY A 83 -1.04 13.56 -20.56
C GLY A 83 0.42 13.55 -21.01
N LYS A 84 1.37 13.80 -20.11
CA LYS A 84 2.81 13.79 -20.40
C LYS A 84 3.42 12.41 -20.12
N PRO A 85 4.49 11.99 -20.81
CA PRO A 85 5.23 10.78 -20.44
C PRO A 85 5.82 10.89 -19.03
N VAL A 86 5.64 9.85 -18.21
CA VAL A 86 6.18 9.77 -16.84
C VAL A 86 6.63 8.35 -16.49
N LEU A 87 7.56 8.22 -15.56
CA LEU A 87 7.99 6.93 -15.05
C LEU A 87 6.99 6.34 -14.05
N ILE A 88 6.84 5.03 -14.11
CA ILE A 88 6.27 4.24 -13.02
C ILE A 88 7.33 4.13 -11.92
N LEU A 89 6.99 4.60 -10.73
CA LEU A 89 7.84 4.51 -9.54
C LEU A 89 7.63 3.20 -8.80
N GLN A 90 6.38 2.73 -8.72
CA GLN A 90 6.03 1.47 -8.06
C GLN A 90 4.81 0.82 -8.73
N LYS A 91 4.76 -0.50 -8.69
CA LYS A 91 3.59 -1.29 -9.07
C LYS A 91 3.11 -2.08 -7.87
N HIS A 92 1.85 -1.86 -7.52
CA HIS A 92 1.17 -2.68 -6.53
C HIS A 92 0.41 -3.80 -7.23
N SER A 93 0.51 -5.01 -6.70
CA SER A 93 -0.18 -6.19 -7.21
C SER A 93 -1.01 -6.81 -6.09
N TYR A 94 -2.28 -7.06 -6.34
CA TYR A 94 -3.21 -7.56 -5.33
C TYR A 94 -3.85 -8.87 -5.78
N MET A 95 -3.96 -9.81 -4.82
CA MET A 95 -4.81 -10.98 -4.95
C MET A 95 -6.23 -10.59 -4.53
N GLU A 96 -7.15 -10.59 -5.49
CA GLU A 96 -8.53 -10.15 -5.27
C GLU A 96 -9.42 -11.27 -4.76
N ASN A 97 -10.45 -10.90 -3.99
CA ASN A 97 -11.57 -11.80 -3.76
C ASN A 97 -12.49 -11.73 -4.98
N PRO A 98 -12.81 -12.85 -5.67
CA PRO A 98 -13.71 -12.83 -6.83
C PRO A 98 -15.09 -12.22 -6.56
N ALA A 99 -15.53 -12.16 -5.29
CA ALA A 99 -16.77 -11.49 -4.90
C ALA A 99 -16.68 -9.95 -4.88
N ASN A 100 -15.47 -9.37 -4.97
CA ASN A 100 -15.28 -7.92 -5.02
C ASN A 100 -15.91 -7.35 -6.29
N VAL A 101 -16.61 -6.23 -6.14
CA VAL A 101 -17.28 -5.54 -7.25
C VAL A 101 -16.32 -4.55 -7.90
N PHE A 102 -16.18 -4.67 -9.21
CA PHE A 102 -15.53 -3.72 -10.09
C PHE A 102 -16.59 -3.03 -10.95
N LEU A 103 -16.32 -1.79 -11.32
CA LEU A 103 -17.18 -0.99 -12.18
C LEU A 103 -16.52 -0.86 -13.55
N ARG A 104 -17.34 -0.95 -14.59
CA ARG A 104 -17.00 -0.57 -15.97
C ARG A 104 -17.71 0.75 -16.26
N VAL A 105 -16.91 1.77 -16.57
CA VAL A 105 -17.40 3.11 -16.91
C VAL A 105 -17.16 3.34 -18.40
N SER A 106 -18.25 3.58 -19.13
CA SER A 106 -18.21 3.86 -20.58
C SER A 106 -18.50 5.34 -20.82
N PHE A 107 -17.71 5.96 -21.69
CA PHE A 107 -17.78 7.38 -22.02
C PHE A 107 -18.29 7.62 -23.44
N SER A 108 -18.82 8.81 -23.68
CA SER A 108 -19.43 9.23 -24.96
C SER A 108 -18.45 9.24 -26.14
N ASP A 109 -17.14 9.34 -25.87
CA ASP A 109 -16.07 9.26 -26.87
C ASP A 109 -15.64 7.82 -27.19
N GLY A 110 -16.33 6.83 -26.62
CA GLY A 110 -16.03 5.41 -26.77
C GLY A 110 -15.00 4.89 -25.76
N ALA A 111 -14.43 5.74 -24.91
CA ALA A 111 -13.49 5.28 -23.89
C ALA A 111 -14.18 4.38 -22.86
N VAL A 112 -13.50 3.31 -22.43
CA VAL A 112 -13.99 2.40 -21.39
C VAL A 112 -12.92 2.19 -20.34
N VAL A 113 -13.26 2.37 -19.06
CA VAL A 113 -12.34 2.15 -17.94
C VAL A 113 -12.97 1.19 -16.94
N ASP A 114 -12.26 0.10 -16.65
CA ASP A 114 -12.64 -0.88 -15.63
C ASP A 114 -11.80 -0.63 -14.37
N LEU A 115 -12.43 -0.47 -13.20
CA LEU A 115 -11.76 -0.12 -11.95
C LEU A 115 -12.57 -0.53 -10.70
N CYS A 116 -11.92 -0.67 -9.55
CA CYS A 116 -12.64 -0.96 -8.31
C CYS A 116 -13.44 0.28 -7.86
N GLY A 117 -14.48 0.07 -7.04
CA GLY A 117 -15.36 1.17 -6.58
C GLY A 117 -14.64 2.32 -5.86
N MET A 118 -13.45 2.08 -5.30
CA MET A 118 -12.69 3.09 -4.56
C MET A 118 -11.63 3.79 -5.40
N HIS A 119 -11.30 3.26 -6.59
CA HIS A 119 -10.34 3.88 -7.49
C HIS A 119 -10.96 5.10 -8.18
N ARG A 120 -10.14 6.06 -8.62
CA ARG A 120 -10.63 7.36 -9.08
C ARG A 120 -10.35 7.63 -10.55
N LEU A 121 -11.32 8.26 -11.19
CA LEU A 121 -11.18 8.89 -12.50
C LEU A 121 -11.24 10.40 -12.29
N ALA A 122 -10.16 11.09 -12.63
CA ALA A 122 -10.00 12.53 -12.44
C ALA A 122 -10.46 13.04 -11.06
N GLY A 123 -10.05 12.35 -9.99
CA GLY A 123 -10.35 12.71 -8.60
C GLY A 123 -11.70 12.19 -8.05
N ILE A 124 -12.57 11.63 -8.89
CA ILE A 124 -13.89 11.09 -8.49
C ILE A 124 -13.79 9.58 -8.31
N ARG A 125 -14.18 9.06 -7.14
CA ARG A 125 -14.22 7.61 -6.89
C ARG A 125 -15.26 6.94 -7.79
N ALA A 126 -14.93 5.76 -8.31
CA ALA A 126 -15.77 5.05 -9.25
C ALA A 126 -17.18 4.78 -8.72
N ARG A 127 -17.30 4.40 -7.43
CA ARG A 127 -18.61 4.18 -6.77
C ARG A 127 -19.47 5.44 -6.67
N ASP A 128 -18.86 6.61 -6.78
CA ASP A 128 -19.51 7.91 -6.69
C ASP A 128 -19.84 8.47 -8.09
N ILE A 129 -19.42 7.80 -9.17
CA ILE A 129 -19.74 8.17 -10.55
C ILE A 129 -21.23 7.91 -10.84
N ARG A 130 -21.85 8.78 -11.63
CA ARG A 130 -23.25 8.69 -12.06
C ARG A 130 -23.39 8.78 -13.58
N MET A 131 -24.44 8.18 -14.13
CA MET A 131 -24.82 8.34 -15.54
C MET A 131 -25.02 9.82 -15.90
N GLY A 132 -24.55 10.24 -17.06
CA GLY A 132 -24.62 11.62 -17.54
C GLY A 132 -23.58 12.56 -16.89
N GLN A 133 -22.82 12.11 -15.89
CA GLN A 133 -21.77 12.92 -15.27
C GLN A 133 -20.63 13.18 -16.26
N THR A 134 -20.08 14.39 -16.23
CA THR A 134 -18.88 14.75 -17.00
C THR A 134 -17.62 14.54 -16.16
N ILE A 135 -16.65 13.78 -16.68
CA ILE A 135 -15.34 13.51 -16.06
C ILE A 135 -14.25 13.84 -17.08
N SER A 136 -13.38 14.79 -16.76
CA SER A 136 -12.30 15.24 -17.67
C SER A 136 -12.84 15.57 -19.08
N GLY A 137 -13.97 16.29 -19.14
CA GLY A 137 -14.61 16.70 -20.39
C GLY A 137 -15.41 15.62 -21.12
N ARG A 138 -15.52 14.39 -20.57
CA ARG A 138 -16.23 13.26 -21.18
C ARG A 138 -17.51 12.93 -20.43
N THR A 139 -18.59 12.67 -21.13
CA THR A 139 -19.87 12.28 -20.52
C THR A 139 -19.91 10.77 -20.29
N VAL A 140 -20.28 10.35 -19.09
CA VAL A 140 -20.53 8.95 -18.75
C VAL A 140 -21.85 8.50 -19.38
N ILE A 141 -21.79 7.49 -20.23
CA ILE A 141 -22.95 6.91 -20.95
C ILE A 141 -23.22 5.45 -20.58
N GLY A 142 -22.39 4.85 -19.74
CA GLY A 142 -22.60 3.48 -19.25
C GLY A 142 -21.91 3.25 -17.92
N LEU A 143 -22.61 2.53 -17.04
CA LEU A 143 -22.11 2.07 -15.74
C LEU A 143 -22.57 0.63 -15.53
N GLU A 144 -21.62 -0.29 -15.49
CA GLU A 144 -21.88 -1.71 -15.24
C GLU A 144 -21.07 -2.19 -14.05
N SER A 145 -21.63 -3.06 -13.24
CA SER A 145 -20.90 -3.76 -12.18
C SER A 145 -20.54 -5.17 -12.62
N ARG A 146 -19.36 -5.63 -12.22
CA ARG A 146 -18.92 -7.00 -12.46
C ARG A 146 -18.11 -7.56 -11.30
N GLN A 147 -18.10 -8.87 -11.22
CA GLN A 147 -17.34 -9.67 -10.25
C GLN A 147 -16.42 -10.64 -11.00
N GLY A 148 -15.67 -11.47 -10.28
CA GLY A 148 -14.80 -12.49 -10.86
C GLY A 148 -13.36 -12.03 -11.14
N VAL A 149 -13.01 -10.79 -10.82
CA VAL A 149 -11.63 -10.32 -10.89
C VAL A 149 -10.81 -11.02 -9.80
N THR A 150 -9.76 -11.74 -10.21
CA THR A 150 -8.87 -12.49 -9.30
C THR A 150 -7.55 -11.79 -9.02
N ARG A 151 -7.17 -10.85 -9.89
CA ARG A 151 -5.97 -10.02 -9.76
C ARG A 151 -6.26 -8.59 -10.18
N SER A 152 -5.65 -7.67 -9.45
CA SER A 152 -5.69 -6.25 -9.77
C SER A 152 -4.34 -5.60 -9.49
N TYR A 153 -4.16 -4.43 -10.06
CA TYR A 153 -2.92 -3.67 -10.01
C TYR A 153 -3.21 -2.20 -9.75
N ASP A 154 -2.21 -1.50 -9.22
CA ASP A 154 -2.17 -0.05 -9.29
C ASP A 154 -0.75 0.43 -9.55
N LEU A 155 -0.62 1.60 -10.17
CA LEU A 155 0.64 2.21 -10.51
C LEU A 155 0.83 3.48 -9.71
N LEU A 156 1.99 3.60 -9.08
CA LEU A 156 2.50 4.87 -8.58
C LEU A 156 3.39 5.47 -9.67
N THR A 157 3.10 6.69 -10.07
CA THR A 157 3.83 7.44 -11.10
C THR A 157 4.51 8.69 -10.53
N GLU A 158 5.38 9.33 -11.32
CA GLU A 158 5.89 10.68 -11.01
C GLU A 158 4.82 11.78 -11.07
N ASP A 159 3.71 11.52 -11.77
CA ASP A 159 2.50 12.37 -11.81
C ASP A 159 1.47 11.92 -10.76
N ALA A 160 0.34 12.61 -10.69
CA ALA A 160 -0.82 12.24 -9.90
C ALA A 160 -1.52 10.93 -10.35
N GLY A 161 -1.01 10.24 -11.37
CA GLY A 161 -1.72 9.16 -12.05
C GLY A 161 -1.19 8.82 -13.44
N TYR A 162 -1.99 8.05 -14.17
CA TYR A 162 -1.75 7.59 -15.53
C TYR A 162 -3.04 7.69 -16.35
N ARG A 163 -3.03 7.20 -17.60
CA ARG A 163 -4.20 7.19 -18.46
C ARG A 163 -4.56 5.80 -18.97
N ILE A 164 -5.86 5.59 -19.09
CA ILE A 164 -6.47 4.44 -19.76
C ILE A 164 -7.41 5.02 -20.82
N GLN A 165 -7.12 4.76 -22.11
CA GLN A 165 -7.90 5.32 -23.23
C GLN A 165 -8.08 6.85 -23.15
N GLY A 166 -7.02 7.54 -22.72
CA GLY A 166 -6.97 8.98 -22.56
C GLY A 166 -7.70 9.52 -21.33
N VAL A 167 -8.37 8.68 -20.53
CA VAL A 167 -9.05 9.06 -19.29
C VAL A 167 -8.03 9.14 -18.14
N PRO A 168 -7.95 10.26 -17.38
CA PRO A 168 -7.05 10.37 -16.24
C PRO A 168 -7.47 9.48 -15.07
N VAL A 169 -6.54 8.66 -14.59
CA VAL A 169 -6.71 7.66 -13.53
C VAL A 169 -5.71 7.99 -12.42
N ASN A 170 -6.16 8.17 -11.18
CA ASN A 170 -5.30 8.62 -10.09
C ASN A 170 -4.36 7.52 -9.57
N SER A 171 -3.11 7.88 -9.26
CA SER A 171 -2.16 7.05 -8.49
C SER A 171 -2.51 7.06 -7.00
N MET A 172 -2.18 5.99 -6.25
CA MET A 172 -2.49 5.84 -4.81
C MET A 172 -1.80 6.83 -3.82
N ILE A 173 -1.12 7.88 -4.30
CA ILE A 173 -0.34 8.80 -3.45
C ILE A 173 -1.21 9.41 -2.35
N GLU A 174 -2.40 9.89 -2.70
CA GLU A 174 -3.26 10.63 -1.78
C GLU A 174 -3.83 9.74 -0.68
N GLU A 175 -4.29 8.53 -1.03
CA GLU A 175 -4.89 7.58 -0.09
C GLU A 175 -3.86 7.02 0.90
N MET A 176 -2.66 6.69 0.44
CA MET A 176 -1.59 6.22 1.32
C MET A 176 -1.16 7.30 2.31
N ASN A 177 -1.02 8.54 1.84
CA ASN A 177 -0.69 9.69 2.69
C ASN A 177 -1.81 9.98 3.70
N ALA A 178 -3.08 9.94 3.30
CA ALA A 178 -4.22 10.13 4.19
C ALA A 178 -4.31 9.05 5.28
N LEU A 179 -4.01 7.79 4.94
CA LEU A 179 -3.97 6.69 5.91
C LEU A 179 -2.78 6.79 6.86
N ALA A 180 -1.61 7.17 6.36
CA ALA A 180 -0.44 7.42 7.20
C ALA A 180 -0.68 8.58 8.18
N ALA A 181 -1.37 9.64 7.73
CA ALA A 181 -1.74 10.78 8.57
C ALA A 181 -2.79 10.42 9.63
N SER A 182 -3.82 9.66 9.29
CA SER A 182 -4.88 9.27 10.24
C SER A 182 -4.39 8.32 11.34
N ARG A 183 -3.33 7.54 11.09
CA ARG A 183 -2.68 6.70 12.12
C ARG A 183 -1.85 7.46 13.15
N LYS A 184 -1.51 8.75 12.92
CA LYS A 184 -0.71 9.56 13.85
C LYS A 184 -1.51 10.21 14.99
N PHE A 185 -2.83 10.00 15.10
CA PHE A 185 -3.64 10.61 16.16
C PHE A 185 -4.54 9.59 16.88
N HIS A 186 -3.94 8.82 17.78
CA HIS A 186 -4.65 8.26 18.93
C HIS A 186 -3.74 8.34 20.15
N PRO A 187 -3.79 9.44 20.95
CA PRO A 187 -3.27 9.37 22.31
C PRO A 187 -4.03 8.24 23.02
N ARG A 188 -3.32 7.19 23.43
CA ARG A 188 -3.90 6.14 24.27
C ARG A 188 -4.48 6.85 25.49
N SER A 189 -5.80 6.73 25.71
CA SER A 189 -6.37 7.19 26.96
C SER A 189 -5.67 6.47 28.11
N PRO A 190 -5.33 7.16 29.21
CA PRO A 190 -4.82 6.49 30.39
C PRO A 190 -5.89 5.50 30.84
N ARG A 191 -5.53 4.21 30.90
CA ARG A 191 -6.37 3.25 31.61
C ARG A 191 -6.29 3.64 33.09
N THR A 192 -7.40 4.11 33.65
CA THR A 192 -7.53 4.25 35.10
C THR A 192 -7.39 2.86 35.75
N PRO A 193 -6.70 2.80 36.90
CA PRO A 193 -6.29 1.56 37.57
C PRO A 193 -7.48 0.71 38.03
#